data_AF-A0A932XJ12-F1
#
_entry.id   AF-A0A932XJ12-F1
#
_cell.length_a   1.000
_cell.length_b   1.000
_cell.length_c   1.000
_cell.angle_alpha   90.00
_cell.angle_beta   90.00
_cell.angle_gamma   90.00
#
_symmetry.space_group_name_H-M   'P 1'
#
loop_
_entity.id
_entity.type
_entity.pdbx_description
1 polymer ?
#
loop_
_entity_poly.entity_id
_entity_poly.type
_entity_poly.pdbx_seq_one_letter_code
_entity_poly.pdbx_strand_id
1 'polypeptide(L)'
;GKQMSIDADLNAGQIDEATARKRRRAIEQEADFYGAMDGASKFVKGDAIAGVLIIIVNVLGGLTIGVFQLGVPVVQALQTYTLLTVGDGLVSQIPALLISTATGLIVTRAASDANLGDDIGKQIFANPRVLFMVAALLGALAAVPGLPKLPLLVIAVALAGLGYVVRQQALVAAEEALAPALPPAVAGEPENVHRLLRVDPIEVEVGYGLIPLTDAEQGGTLLGRVTLIRRQMALDLGIILPTIRIRDNAQLLPNQYAIKLRGVPVATGELRPNRLMAMNSGLADDEIDGIPTTEPAFGLPAIWILPEDQEQAEILGYTVVDPASVVITHLSEVIRTFAPTILSRQDVQALLDHVREEHPALVTELMPDLLTVGDVQRVLQNLLRERVSVRDLVTILEAIADHARLTKDVDALAEHARRSLARQITQQLAGEDSRLSVITLSPTWQQELARNVVQTERGPSVHLEPTAAQRLLHRLRDSMERQASQGHQPVVLCPARIRLPFRRFTELSLPTLIVISYSEISPNVEVVTKETIEGGEG
;
A
#
# COMPACT_ATOMS: atom_id res chain seq x y z
N GLY A 1 -33.74 5.95 -10.27
CA GLY A 1 -34.03 4.85 -9.32
C GLY A 1 -32.75 4.25 -8.78
N LYS A 2 -32.10 3.37 -9.56
CA LYS A 2 -30.90 2.60 -9.14
C LYS A 2 -29.67 3.45 -8.75
N GLN A 3 -29.49 4.66 -9.29
CA GLN A 3 -28.40 5.55 -8.85
C GLN A 3 -28.66 6.12 -7.45
N MET A 4 -29.90 6.50 -7.14
CA MET A 4 -30.28 7.03 -5.82
C MET A 4 -30.14 5.99 -4.70
N SER A 5 -30.32 4.70 -4.99
CA SER A 5 -30.05 3.63 -4.01
C SER A 5 -28.56 3.45 -3.74
N ILE A 6 -27.69 3.64 -4.74
CA ILE A 6 -26.23 3.62 -4.52
C ILE A 6 -25.82 4.80 -3.64
N ASP A 7 -26.41 5.97 -3.85
CA ASP A 7 -26.12 7.15 -3.04
C ASP A 7 -26.62 6.98 -1.59
N ALA A 8 -27.76 6.31 -1.41
CA ALA A 8 -28.25 5.92 -0.09
C ALA A 8 -27.32 4.91 0.59
N ASP A 9 -26.86 3.88 -0.12
CA ASP A 9 -25.94 2.86 0.41
C ASP A 9 -24.57 3.47 0.77
N LEU A 10 -24.08 4.42 -0.03
CA LEU A 10 -22.83 5.16 0.23
C LEU A 10 -22.98 6.08 1.45
N ASN A 11 -24.07 6.84 1.52
CA ASN A 11 -24.36 7.72 2.67
C ASN A 11 -24.64 6.94 3.96
N ALA A 12 -25.16 5.72 3.85
CA ALA A 12 -25.36 4.79 4.97
C ALA A 12 -24.09 4.01 5.36
N GLY A 13 -22.97 4.21 4.65
CA GLY A 13 -21.69 3.54 4.91
C GLY A 13 -21.66 2.05 4.60
N GLN A 14 -22.62 1.53 3.83
CA GLN A 14 -22.69 0.10 3.47
C GLN A 14 -21.74 -0.26 2.32
N ILE A 15 -21.30 0.72 1.54
CA ILE A 15 -20.35 0.58 0.44
C ILE A 15 -19.31 1.70 0.47
N ASP A 16 -18.12 1.45 -0.03
CA ASP A 16 -17.06 2.46 -0.19
C ASP A 16 -17.20 3.24 -1.51
N GLU A 17 -16.48 4.36 -1.62
CA GLU A 17 -16.55 5.25 -2.79
C GLU A 17 -16.09 4.56 -4.08
N ALA A 18 -15.11 3.65 -3.99
CA ALA A 18 -14.63 2.85 -5.11
C ALA A 18 -15.72 1.90 -5.63
N THR A 19 -16.45 1.22 -4.74
CA THR A 19 -17.56 0.32 -5.09
C THR A 19 -18.76 1.10 -5.63
N ALA A 20 -19.07 2.26 -5.04
CA ALA A 20 -20.12 3.14 -5.55
C ALA A 20 -19.83 3.60 -6.98
N ARG A 21 -18.59 4.00 -7.27
CA ARG A 21 -18.15 4.40 -8.63
C ARG A 21 -18.26 3.25 -9.62
N LYS A 22 -17.88 2.02 -9.23
CA LYS A 22 -18.02 0.82 -10.08
C LYS A 22 -19.49 0.49 -10.37
N ARG A 23 -20.36 0.54 -9.36
CA ARG A 23 -21.81 0.29 -9.54
C ARG A 23 -22.49 1.35 -10.40
N ARG A 24 -22.11 2.63 -10.27
CA ARG A 24 -22.63 3.71 -11.13
C ARG A 24 -22.26 3.47 -12.60
N ARG A 25 -21.01 3.13 -12.89
CA ARG A 25 -20.57 2.77 -14.25
C ARG A 25 -21.35 1.59 -14.83
N ALA A 26 -21.64 0.57 -14.03
CA ALA A 26 -22.44 -0.57 -14.49
C ALA A 26 -23.87 -0.18 -14.88
N ILE A 27 -24.51 0.74 -14.13
CA ILE A 27 -25.84 1.26 -14.47
C ILE A 27 -25.80 2.14 -15.72
N GLU A 28 -24.75 2.95 -15.87
CA GLU A 28 -24.54 3.77 -17.07
C GLU A 28 -24.40 2.90 -18.32
N GLN A 29 -23.58 1.85 -18.26
CA GLN A 29 -23.46 0.85 -19.33
C GLN A 29 -24.78 0.13 -19.64
N GLU A 30 -25.56 -0.22 -18.60
CA GLU A 30 -26.89 -0.82 -18.77
C GLU A 30 -27.83 0.15 -19.50
N ALA A 31 -27.84 1.43 -19.11
CA ALA A 31 -28.66 2.47 -19.74
C ALA A 31 -28.27 2.72 -21.20
N ASP A 32 -26.96 2.81 -21.49
CA ASP A 32 -26.44 2.98 -22.84
C ASP A 32 -26.78 1.79 -23.74
N PHE A 33 -26.70 0.56 -23.21
CA PHE A 33 -27.08 -0.66 -23.92
C PHE A 33 -28.57 -0.63 -24.31
N TYR A 34 -29.46 -0.28 -23.38
CA TYR A 34 -30.89 -0.21 -23.66
C TYR A 34 -31.24 0.98 -24.58
N GLY A 35 -30.53 2.11 -24.48
CA GLY A 35 -30.66 3.24 -25.39
C GLY A 35 -30.26 2.88 -26.83
N ALA A 36 -29.13 2.19 -27.00
CA ALA A 36 -28.68 1.70 -28.30
C ALA A 36 -29.62 0.63 -28.88
N MET A 37 -30.16 -0.27 -28.04
CA MET A 37 -31.14 -1.28 -28.45
C MET A 37 -32.47 -0.69 -28.94
N ASP A 38 -33.01 0.33 -28.27
CA ASP A 38 -34.23 1.02 -28.72
C ASP A 38 -34.01 1.73 -30.07
N GLY A 39 -32.83 2.35 -30.24
CA GLY A 39 -32.41 2.94 -31.52
C GLY A 39 -32.36 1.90 -32.64
N ALA A 40 -31.60 0.83 -32.45
CA ALA A 40 -31.45 -0.25 -33.44
C ALA A 40 -32.81 -0.88 -33.80
N SER A 41 -33.69 -1.11 -32.83
CA SER A 41 -35.02 -1.68 -33.06
C SER A 41 -35.91 -0.77 -33.92
N LYS A 42 -35.79 0.55 -33.81
CA LYS A 42 -36.54 1.51 -34.67
C LYS A 42 -36.02 1.53 -36.10
N PHE A 43 -34.70 1.47 -36.30
CA PHE A 43 -34.09 1.42 -37.64
C PHE A 43 -34.44 0.12 -38.39
N VAL A 44 -34.31 -1.03 -37.73
CA VAL A 44 -34.62 -2.34 -38.34
C VAL A 44 -36.11 -2.44 -38.72
N LYS A 45 -37.01 -1.90 -37.90
CA LYS A 45 -38.44 -1.85 -38.21
C LYS A 45 -38.73 -0.99 -39.45
N GLY A 46 -38.03 0.15 -39.61
CA GLY A 46 -38.16 1.03 -40.77
C GLY A 46 -37.69 0.38 -42.06
N ASP A 47 -36.53 -0.30 -42.02
CA ASP A 47 -35.95 -0.99 -43.18
C ASP A 47 -36.81 -2.18 -43.64
N ALA A 48 -37.36 -2.95 -42.69
CA ALA A 48 -38.28 -4.05 -43.01
C ALA A 48 -39.57 -3.56 -43.71
N ILE A 49 -40.14 -2.43 -43.28
CA ILE A 49 -41.34 -1.86 -43.92
C ILE A 49 -41.02 -1.37 -45.33
N ALA A 50 -39.88 -0.69 -45.51
CA ALA A 50 -39.44 -0.22 -46.83
C ALA A 50 -39.18 -1.38 -47.79
N GLY A 51 -38.52 -2.46 -47.33
CA GLY A 51 -38.27 -3.66 -48.13
C GLY A 51 -39.56 -4.33 -48.61
N VAL A 52 -40.57 -4.46 -47.74
CA VAL A 52 -41.88 -5.02 -48.13
C VAL A 52 -42.58 -4.15 -49.18
N LEU A 53 -42.52 -2.82 -49.04
CA LEU A 53 -43.07 -1.89 -50.04
C LEU A 53 -42.38 -2.02 -51.40
N ILE A 54 -41.04 -2.10 -51.42
CA ILE A 54 -40.26 -2.28 -52.64
C ILE A 54 -40.63 -3.60 -53.33
N ILE A 55 -40.76 -4.69 -52.57
CA ILE A 55 -41.18 -5.99 -53.12
C ILE A 55 -42.55 -5.89 -53.80
N ILE A 56 -43.52 -5.26 -53.14
CA ILE A 56 -44.87 -5.09 -53.69
C ILE A 56 -44.84 -4.27 -54.98
N VAL A 57 -44.09 -3.15 -54.99
CA VAL A 57 -43.97 -2.27 -56.17
C VAL A 57 -43.26 -2.99 -57.31
N ASN A 58 -42.17 -3.71 -57.06
CA ASN A 58 -41.42 -4.42 -58.10
C ASN A 58 -42.22 -5.58 -58.70
N VAL A 59 -42.95 -6.33 -57.87
CA VAL A 59 -43.79 -7.44 -58.36
C VAL A 59 -45.00 -6.91 -59.13
N LEU A 60 -45.76 -5.95 -58.59
CA LEU A 60 -46.95 -5.42 -59.26
C LEU A 60 -46.60 -4.54 -60.47
N GLY A 61 -45.62 -3.66 -60.33
CA GLY A 61 -45.10 -2.80 -61.40
C GLY A 61 -44.48 -3.62 -62.52
N GLY A 62 -43.64 -4.60 -62.17
CA GLY A 62 -43.04 -5.53 -63.14
C GLY A 62 -44.09 -6.36 -63.87
N LEU A 63 -45.10 -6.89 -63.16
CA LEU A 63 -46.19 -7.65 -63.78
C LEU A 63 -47.04 -6.78 -64.71
N THR A 64 -47.40 -5.57 -64.29
CA THR A 64 -48.21 -4.65 -65.10
C THR A 64 -47.48 -4.21 -66.36
N ILE A 65 -46.22 -3.79 -66.27
CA ILE A 65 -45.40 -3.44 -67.45
C ILE A 65 -45.15 -4.68 -68.32
N GLY A 66 -44.80 -5.81 -67.72
CA GLY A 66 -44.53 -7.07 -68.41
C GLY A 66 -45.70 -7.57 -69.25
N VAL A 67 -46.92 -7.50 -68.72
CA VAL A 67 -48.12 -7.98 -69.41
C VAL A 67 -48.69 -6.93 -70.36
N PHE A 68 -48.85 -5.68 -69.90
CA PHE A 68 -49.58 -4.66 -70.67
C PHE A 68 -48.72 -3.90 -71.68
N GLN A 69 -47.42 -3.68 -71.41
CA GLN A 69 -46.53 -2.96 -72.34
C GLN A 69 -45.68 -3.91 -73.19
N LEU A 70 -45.13 -4.96 -72.57
CA LEU A 70 -44.20 -5.88 -73.24
C LEU A 70 -44.88 -7.13 -73.83
N GLY A 71 -46.18 -7.33 -73.59
CA GLY A 71 -46.97 -8.43 -74.15
C GLY A 71 -46.57 -9.84 -73.66
N VAL A 72 -45.83 -9.93 -72.56
CA VAL A 72 -45.34 -11.21 -72.01
C VAL A 72 -46.51 -11.98 -71.37
N PRO A 73 -46.63 -13.30 -71.58
CA PRO A 73 -47.64 -14.12 -70.91
C PRO A 73 -47.59 -13.95 -69.38
N VAL A 74 -48.75 -13.80 -68.74
CA VAL A 74 -48.89 -13.49 -67.30
C VAL A 74 -48.05 -14.42 -66.42
N VAL A 75 -48.09 -15.73 -66.68
CA VAL A 75 -47.34 -16.72 -65.89
C VAL A 75 -45.83 -16.51 -66.00
N GLN A 76 -45.35 -16.16 -67.20
CA GLN A 76 -43.92 -15.96 -67.47
C GLN A 76 -43.43 -14.62 -66.89
N ALA A 77 -44.25 -13.56 -66.97
CA ALA A 77 -43.98 -12.29 -66.31
C ALA A 77 -43.90 -12.46 -64.78
N LEU A 78 -44.83 -13.21 -64.19
CA LEU A 78 -44.87 -13.46 -62.75
C LEU A 78 -43.62 -14.20 -62.28
N GLN A 79 -43.17 -15.25 -62.99
CA GLN A 79 -41.92 -15.95 -62.67
C GLN A 79 -40.69 -15.02 -62.77
N THR A 80 -40.60 -14.25 -63.85
CA THR A 80 -39.42 -13.40 -64.12
C THR A 80 -39.30 -12.28 -63.09
N TYR A 81 -40.36 -11.49 -62.89
CA TYR A 81 -40.31 -10.34 -61.98
C TYR A 81 -40.29 -10.75 -60.51
N THR A 82 -40.90 -11.89 -60.15
CA THR A 82 -40.76 -12.42 -58.78
C THR A 82 -39.33 -12.88 -58.51
N LEU A 83 -38.69 -13.60 -59.45
CA LEU A 83 -37.31 -14.04 -59.30
C LEU A 83 -36.33 -12.86 -59.20
N LEU A 84 -36.51 -11.85 -60.05
CA LEU A 84 -35.70 -10.62 -60.00
C LEU A 84 -35.91 -9.86 -58.69
N THR A 85 -37.14 -9.81 -58.17
CA THR A 85 -37.44 -9.15 -56.89
C THR A 85 -36.83 -9.90 -55.69
N VAL A 86 -36.83 -11.23 -55.71
CA VAL A 86 -36.13 -12.03 -54.69
C VAL A 86 -34.61 -11.77 -54.76
N GLY A 87 -34.06 -11.68 -55.97
CA GLY A 87 -32.65 -11.31 -56.18
C GLY A 87 -32.32 -9.93 -55.62
N ASP A 88 -33.11 -8.91 -55.94
CA ASP A 88 -32.97 -7.53 -55.42
C ASP A 88 -33.11 -7.46 -53.89
N GLY A 89 -34.06 -8.22 -53.34
CA GLY A 89 -34.21 -8.37 -51.89
C GLY A 89 -32.96 -8.95 -51.22
N LEU A 90 -32.33 -9.97 -51.81
CA LEU A 90 -31.08 -10.54 -51.28
C LEU A 90 -29.89 -9.58 -51.43
N VAL A 91 -29.79 -8.87 -52.56
CA VAL A 91 -28.69 -7.93 -52.86
C VAL A 91 -28.77 -6.68 -51.98
N SER A 92 -29.97 -6.22 -51.61
CA SER A 92 -30.16 -5.05 -50.74
C SER A 92 -30.06 -5.38 -49.24
N GLN A 93 -30.62 -6.52 -48.81
CA GLN A 93 -30.72 -6.86 -47.39
C GLN A 93 -29.42 -7.38 -46.78
N ILE A 94 -28.61 -8.12 -47.54
CA ILE A 94 -27.34 -8.66 -47.00
C ILE A 94 -26.38 -7.51 -46.62
N PRO A 95 -26.12 -6.50 -47.47
CA PRO A 95 -25.29 -5.35 -47.09
C PRO A 95 -25.90 -4.52 -45.96
N ALA A 96 -27.22 -4.28 -45.97
CA ALA A 96 -27.90 -3.54 -44.91
C ALA A 96 -27.71 -4.21 -43.53
N LEU A 97 -27.84 -5.54 -43.47
CA LEU A 97 -27.59 -6.33 -42.26
C LEU A 97 -26.13 -6.21 -41.80
N LEU A 98 -25.17 -6.28 -42.72
CA LEU A 98 -23.74 -6.13 -42.41
C LEU A 98 -23.39 -4.73 -41.90
N ILE A 99 -23.97 -3.68 -42.50
CA ILE A 99 -23.75 -2.29 -42.06
C ILE A 99 -24.41 -2.06 -40.70
N SER A 100 -25.63 -2.56 -40.49
CA SER A 100 -26.35 -2.46 -39.22
C SER A 100 -25.62 -3.16 -38.08
N THR A 101 -25.13 -4.39 -38.32
CA THR A 101 -24.34 -5.14 -37.32
C THR A 101 -22.99 -4.50 -37.04
N ALA A 102 -22.28 -4.02 -38.06
CA ALA A 102 -21.02 -3.29 -37.88
C ALA A 102 -21.22 -1.97 -37.11
N THR A 103 -22.29 -1.22 -37.42
CA THR A 103 -22.64 0.01 -36.71
C THR A 103 -23.02 -0.29 -35.27
N GLY A 104 -23.79 -1.34 -35.00
CA GLY A 104 -24.10 -1.80 -33.65
C GLY A 104 -22.87 -2.18 -32.83
N LEU A 105 -21.90 -2.87 -33.45
CA LEU A 105 -20.59 -3.18 -32.85
C LEU A 105 -19.75 -1.92 -32.57
N ILE A 106 -19.80 -0.92 -33.44
CA ILE A 106 -19.08 0.35 -33.24
C ILE A 106 -19.75 1.20 -32.15
N VAL A 107 -21.08 1.23 -32.08
CA VAL A 107 -21.82 2.04 -31.09
C VAL A 107 -21.71 1.44 -29.68
N THR A 108 -21.76 0.10 -29.56
CA THR A 108 -21.54 -0.59 -28.27
C THR A 108 -20.11 -0.43 -27.73
N ARG A 109 -19.14 -0.06 -28.58
CA ARG A 109 -17.74 0.20 -28.20
C ARG A 109 -17.53 1.54 -27.48
N ALA A 110 -18.43 2.53 -27.59
CA ALA A 110 -18.28 3.81 -26.89
C ALA A 110 -18.18 3.67 -25.35
N ALA A 111 -18.49 2.48 -24.82
CA ALA A 111 -18.45 2.13 -23.40
C ALA A 111 -17.24 1.25 -22.97
N SER A 112 -16.25 0.93 -23.83
CA SER A 112 -15.13 0.02 -23.51
C SER A 112 -13.74 0.47 -23.98
N ASP A 113 -12.72 0.34 -23.13
CA ASP A 113 -11.32 0.82 -23.35
C ASP A 113 -10.40 -0.10 -24.19
N ALA A 114 -10.87 -1.23 -24.73
CA ALA A 114 -10.02 -2.24 -25.40
C ALA A 114 -10.09 -2.25 -26.95
N ASN A 115 -9.04 -2.79 -27.60
CA ASN A 115 -8.97 -2.98 -29.06
C ASN A 115 -9.87 -4.14 -29.51
N LEU A 116 -11.03 -3.82 -30.11
CA LEU A 116 -12.05 -4.77 -30.57
C LEU A 116 -11.54 -5.93 -31.43
N GLY A 117 -10.53 -5.68 -32.29
CA GLY A 117 -9.98 -6.71 -33.18
C GLY A 117 -9.31 -7.86 -32.42
N ASP A 118 -8.61 -7.56 -31.33
CA ASP A 118 -7.91 -8.56 -30.51
C ASP A 118 -8.90 -9.43 -29.73
N ASP A 119 -9.98 -8.83 -29.22
CA ASP A 119 -10.98 -9.54 -28.42
C ASP A 119 -11.90 -10.40 -29.29
N ILE A 120 -12.33 -9.91 -30.45
CA ILE A 120 -13.10 -10.72 -31.41
C ILE A 120 -12.25 -11.88 -31.92
N GLY A 121 -10.98 -11.63 -32.25
CA GLY A 121 -10.05 -12.69 -32.62
C GLY A 121 -9.95 -13.76 -31.54
N LYS A 122 -9.67 -13.36 -30.30
CA LYS A 122 -9.62 -14.29 -29.16
C LYS A 122 -10.91 -15.06 -28.98
N GLN A 123 -12.08 -14.42 -29.04
CA GLN A 123 -13.36 -15.08 -28.82
C GLN A 123 -13.73 -16.10 -29.91
N ILE A 124 -13.47 -15.78 -31.18
CA ILE A 124 -13.77 -16.69 -32.29
C ILE A 124 -12.84 -17.90 -32.28
N PHE A 125 -11.55 -17.69 -32.06
CA PHE A 125 -10.56 -18.78 -32.03
C PHE A 125 -10.56 -19.58 -30.72
N ALA A 126 -11.10 -19.04 -29.62
CA ALA A 126 -11.20 -19.75 -28.35
C ALA A 126 -12.43 -20.67 -28.22
N ASN A 127 -13.39 -20.62 -29.16
CA ASN A 127 -14.60 -21.43 -29.08
C ASN A 127 -14.56 -22.63 -30.06
N PRO A 128 -14.36 -23.87 -29.57
CA PRO A 128 -14.22 -25.05 -30.44
C PRO A 128 -15.43 -25.29 -31.35
N ARG A 129 -16.64 -24.98 -30.88
CA ARG A 129 -17.88 -25.23 -31.63
C ARG A 129 -17.94 -24.38 -32.89
N VAL A 130 -17.49 -23.13 -32.81
CA VAL A 130 -17.46 -22.20 -33.96
C VAL A 130 -16.46 -22.70 -35.00
N LEU A 131 -15.27 -23.12 -34.57
CA LEU A 131 -14.23 -23.64 -35.48
C LEU A 131 -14.68 -24.90 -36.23
N PHE A 132 -15.32 -25.86 -35.56
CA PHE A 132 -15.86 -27.06 -36.22
C PHE A 132 -17.00 -26.75 -37.18
N MET A 133 -17.87 -25.79 -36.85
CA MET A 133 -18.99 -25.41 -37.71
C MET A 133 -18.49 -24.77 -39.02
N VAL A 134 -17.50 -23.89 -38.93
CA VAL A 134 -16.87 -23.26 -40.11
C VAL A 134 -16.11 -24.30 -40.93
N ALA A 135 -15.36 -25.21 -40.29
CA ALA A 135 -14.69 -26.31 -40.98
C ALA A 135 -15.66 -27.21 -41.74
N ALA A 136 -16.80 -27.57 -41.13
CA ALA A 136 -17.84 -28.38 -41.77
C ALA A 136 -18.50 -27.66 -42.95
N LEU A 137 -18.79 -26.35 -42.79
CA LEU A 137 -19.35 -25.53 -43.87
C LEU A 137 -18.38 -25.43 -45.05
N LEU A 138 -17.09 -25.19 -44.81
CA LEU A 138 -16.07 -25.14 -45.86
C LEU A 138 -15.90 -26.51 -46.54
N GLY A 139 -15.99 -27.60 -45.79
CA GLY A 139 -16.01 -28.96 -46.33
C GLY A 139 -17.22 -29.21 -47.24
N ALA A 140 -18.40 -28.76 -46.85
CA ALA A 140 -19.61 -28.84 -47.68
C ALA A 140 -19.50 -27.95 -48.93
N LEU A 141 -18.93 -26.74 -48.81
CA LEU A 141 -18.71 -25.83 -49.93
C LEU A 141 -17.75 -26.43 -50.98
N ALA A 142 -16.76 -27.22 -50.55
CA ALA A 142 -15.84 -27.91 -51.45
C ALA A 142 -16.53 -28.97 -52.32
N ALA A 143 -17.73 -29.43 -51.96
CA ALA A 143 -18.54 -30.35 -52.77
C ALA A 143 -19.27 -29.64 -53.92
N VAL A 144 -19.41 -28.31 -53.88
CA VAL A 144 -20.07 -27.52 -54.93
C VAL A 144 -19.17 -27.45 -56.18
N PRO A 145 -19.65 -27.81 -57.38
CA PRO A 145 -18.89 -27.69 -58.61
C PRO A 145 -18.57 -26.21 -58.93
N GLY A 146 -17.32 -25.91 -59.31
CA GLY A 146 -16.88 -24.57 -59.72
C GLY A 146 -16.01 -23.81 -58.71
N LEU A 147 -15.87 -24.32 -57.47
CA LEU A 147 -15.02 -23.71 -56.44
C LEU A 147 -13.63 -24.40 -56.34
N PRO A 148 -12.58 -23.67 -55.93
CA PRO A 148 -11.24 -24.23 -55.76
C PRO A 148 -11.21 -25.18 -54.55
N LYS A 149 -11.37 -26.48 -54.80
CA LYS A 149 -11.53 -27.53 -53.78
C LYS A 149 -10.33 -27.65 -52.84
N LEU A 150 -9.11 -27.58 -53.39
CA LEU A 150 -7.86 -27.76 -52.64
C LEU A 150 -7.68 -26.70 -51.54
N PRO A 151 -7.75 -25.38 -51.83
CA PRO A 151 -7.67 -24.34 -50.78
C PRO A 151 -8.74 -24.48 -49.69
N LEU A 152 -10.00 -24.76 -50.08
CA LEU A 152 -11.10 -24.89 -49.13
C LEU A 152 -10.91 -26.07 -48.17
N LEU A 153 -10.46 -27.22 -48.68
CA LEU A 153 -10.19 -28.40 -47.86
C LEU A 153 -9.00 -28.19 -46.91
N VAL A 154 -7.92 -27.52 -47.35
CA VAL A 154 -6.77 -27.23 -46.49
C VAL A 154 -7.18 -26.35 -45.31
N ILE A 155 -7.94 -25.29 -45.55
CA ILE A 155 -8.42 -24.39 -44.51
C ILE A 155 -9.41 -25.11 -43.58
N ALA A 156 -10.31 -25.94 -44.12
CA ALA A 156 -11.24 -26.73 -43.33
C ALA A 156 -10.52 -27.68 -42.35
N VAL A 157 -9.49 -28.39 -42.84
CA VAL A 157 -8.67 -29.30 -42.00
C VAL A 157 -7.89 -28.52 -40.94
N ALA A 158 -7.31 -27.38 -41.29
CA ALA A 158 -6.56 -26.54 -40.34
C ALA A 158 -7.47 -26.03 -39.20
N LEU A 159 -8.68 -25.55 -39.53
CA LEU A 159 -9.65 -25.07 -38.54
C LEU A 159 -10.21 -26.21 -37.68
N ALA A 160 -10.44 -27.39 -38.26
CA ALA A 160 -10.83 -28.58 -37.50
C ALA A 160 -9.73 -29.03 -36.52
N GLY A 161 -8.46 -28.97 -36.95
CA GLY A 161 -7.30 -29.25 -36.10
C GLY A 161 -7.17 -28.27 -34.93
N LEU A 162 -7.29 -26.97 -35.21
CA LEU A 162 -7.29 -25.94 -34.17
C LEU A 162 -8.46 -26.12 -33.19
N GLY A 163 -9.67 -26.39 -33.70
CA GLY A 163 -10.85 -26.67 -32.88
C GLY A 163 -10.67 -27.88 -31.97
N TYR A 164 -9.95 -28.92 -32.41
CA TYR A 164 -9.65 -30.09 -31.59
C TYR A 164 -8.72 -29.76 -30.42
N VAL A 165 -7.64 -29.00 -30.66
CA VAL A 165 -6.69 -28.57 -29.62
C VAL A 165 -7.38 -27.69 -28.57
N VAL A 166 -8.16 -26.70 -29.01
CA VAL A 166 -8.89 -25.80 -28.09
C VAL A 166 -9.94 -26.57 -27.27
N ARG A 167 -10.61 -27.58 -27.87
CA ARG A 167 -11.54 -28.44 -27.13
C ARG A 167 -10.83 -29.25 -26.06
N GLN A 168 -9.63 -29.76 -26.36
CA GLN A 168 -8.87 -30.57 -25.42
C GLN A 168 -8.39 -29.74 -24.22
N GLN A 169 -7.92 -28.51 -24.46
CA GLN A 169 -7.58 -27.56 -23.39
C GLN A 169 -8.79 -27.19 -22.52
N ALA A 170 -9.95 -26.97 -23.15
CA ALA A 170 -11.18 -26.68 -22.41
C ALA A 170 -11.69 -27.87 -21.57
N LEU A 171 -11.49 -29.11 -22.06
CA LEU A 171 -11.83 -30.33 -21.31
C LEU A 171 -10.91 -30.52 -20.10
N VAL A 172 -9.60 -30.33 -20.28
CA VAL A 172 -8.62 -30.40 -19.17
C VAL A 172 -8.92 -29.35 -18.10
N ALA A 173 -9.20 -28.10 -18.50
CA ALA A 173 -9.57 -27.03 -17.58
C ALA A 173 -10.92 -27.27 -16.86
N ALA A 174 -11.88 -27.94 -17.51
CA ALA A 174 -13.16 -28.30 -16.90
C ALA A 174 -13.03 -29.48 -15.93
N GLU A 175 -12.13 -30.42 -16.20
CA GLU A 175 -11.83 -31.57 -15.34
C GLU A 175 -11.07 -31.13 -14.07
N GLU A 176 -10.21 -30.12 -14.16
CA GLU A 176 -9.58 -29.46 -13.01
C GLU A 176 -10.58 -28.69 -12.12
N ALA A 177 -11.69 -28.20 -12.67
CA ALA A 177 -12.71 -27.44 -11.92
C ALA A 177 -13.75 -28.32 -11.18
N LEU A 178 -13.83 -29.62 -11.47
CA LEU A 178 -14.82 -30.56 -10.93
C LEU A 178 -14.28 -31.52 -9.86
N ALA A 179 -12.99 -31.42 -9.50
CA ALA A 179 -12.41 -32.21 -8.41
C ALA A 179 -12.82 -31.62 -7.03
N PRO A 180 -13.27 -32.46 -6.07
CA PRO A 180 -13.57 -32.00 -4.72
C PRO A 180 -12.29 -31.53 -4.02
N ALA A 181 -12.34 -30.34 -3.43
CA ALA A 181 -11.22 -29.69 -2.73
C ALA A 181 -10.77 -30.49 -1.50
N LEU A 182 -9.81 -31.39 -1.70
CA LEU A 182 -8.81 -31.71 -0.68
C LEU A 182 -7.78 -30.55 -0.67
N PRO A 183 -7.26 -30.13 0.50
CA PRO A 183 -6.22 -29.12 0.54
C PRO A 183 -5.04 -29.60 -0.33
N PRO A 184 -4.53 -28.79 -1.26
CA PRO A 184 -3.50 -29.26 -2.17
C PRO A 184 -2.24 -29.59 -1.36
N ALA A 185 -1.82 -30.86 -1.42
CA ALA A 185 -0.42 -31.18 -1.25
C ALA A 185 0.32 -30.53 -2.42
N VAL A 186 1.16 -29.56 -2.09
CA VAL A 186 1.93 -28.72 -3.02
C VAL A 186 2.87 -29.61 -3.84
N ALA A 187 2.42 -30.06 -5.01
CA ALA A 187 3.30 -30.40 -6.11
C ALA A 187 3.49 -29.12 -6.91
N GLY A 188 4.64 -28.49 -6.71
CA GLY A 188 4.93 -27.14 -7.16
C GLY A 188 4.66 -26.93 -8.66
N GLU A 189 3.79 -25.96 -8.94
CA GLU A 189 4.15 -24.91 -9.90
C GLU A 189 5.63 -24.58 -9.69
N PRO A 190 6.44 -24.26 -10.73
CA PRO A 190 7.77 -23.73 -10.47
C PRO A 190 7.57 -22.58 -9.49
N GLU A 191 7.93 -22.81 -8.21
CA GLU A 191 7.67 -21.87 -7.13
C GLU A 191 8.18 -20.59 -7.69
N ASN A 192 7.27 -19.63 -7.87
CA ASN A 192 7.63 -18.37 -8.51
C ASN A 192 8.80 -17.88 -7.67
N VAL A 193 10.06 -18.03 -8.15
CA VAL A 193 11.23 -17.96 -7.26
C VAL A 193 11.26 -16.58 -6.60
N HIS A 194 10.69 -15.60 -7.30
CA HIS A 194 10.34 -14.28 -6.84
C HIS A 194 9.52 -14.22 -5.53
N ARG A 195 8.60 -15.15 -5.25
CA ARG A 195 7.85 -15.25 -3.97
C ARG A 195 8.72 -15.76 -2.83
N LEU A 196 9.60 -16.73 -3.07
CA LEU A 196 10.61 -17.16 -2.08
C LEU A 196 11.62 -16.05 -1.77
N LEU A 197 11.85 -15.14 -2.73
CA LEU A 197 12.71 -13.97 -2.57
C LEU A 197 12.00 -12.76 -1.92
N ARG A 198 10.69 -12.83 -1.63
CA ARG A 198 10.00 -11.74 -0.93
C ARG A 198 10.36 -11.78 0.54
N VAL A 199 11.19 -10.82 0.92
CA VAL A 199 11.52 -10.57 2.31
C VAL A 199 10.42 -9.69 2.92
N ASP A 200 9.74 -10.21 3.93
CA ASP A 200 8.73 -9.43 4.64
C ASP A 200 9.40 -8.33 5.47
N PRO A 201 8.96 -7.06 5.38
CA PRO A 201 9.64 -5.95 6.04
C PRO A 201 9.66 -6.05 7.57
N ILE A 202 8.54 -6.48 8.16
CA ILE A 202 8.34 -6.62 9.61
C ILE A 202 7.58 -7.92 9.87
N GLU A 203 8.14 -8.78 10.71
CA GLU A 203 7.52 -10.02 11.15
C GLU A 203 7.53 -10.11 12.67
N VAL A 204 6.47 -10.71 13.23
CA VAL A 204 6.39 -11.09 14.65
C VAL A 204 6.18 -12.60 14.67
N GLU A 205 7.19 -13.31 15.13
CA GLU A 205 7.12 -14.75 15.35
C GLU A 205 6.69 -15.04 16.79
N VAL A 206 5.73 -15.94 16.96
CA VAL A 206 5.20 -16.33 18.26
C VAL A 206 5.41 -17.83 18.49
N GLY A 207 5.85 -18.18 19.70
CA GLY A 207 5.89 -19.56 20.18
C GLY A 207 4.47 -20.13 20.37
N TYR A 208 4.36 -21.45 20.40
CA TYR A 208 3.06 -22.13 20.41
C TYR A 208 2.16 -21.76 21.61
N GLY A 209 2.74 -21.41 22.76
CA GLY A 209 2.01 -20.99 23.96
C GLY A 209 1.39 -19.59 23.85
N LEU A 210 1.79 -18.81 22.84
CA LEU A 210 1.27 -17.46 22.59
C LEU A 210 0.23 -17.42 21.46
N ILE A 211 -0.02 -18.53 20.76
CA ILE A 211 -1.03 -18.63 19.69
C ILE A 211 -2.41 -18.14 20.16
N PRO A 212 -2.90 -18.44 21.38
CA PRO A 212 -4.19 -17.92 21.85
C PRO A 212 -4.28 -16.39 21.88
N LEU A 213 -3.16 -15.68 22.01
CA LEU A 213 -3.14 -14.21 21.96
C LEU A 213 -3.38 -13.66 20.54
N THR A 214 -3.13 -14.49 19.52
CA THR A 214 -3.28 -14.14 18.10
C THR A 214 -4.61 -14.55 17.51
N ASP A 215 -5.27 -15.57 18.08
CA ASP A 215 -6.52 -16.12 17.56
C ASP A 215 -7.75 -15.37 18.09
N ALA A 216 -8.46 -14.68 17.19
CA ALA A 216 -9.66 -13.92 17.54
C ALA A 216 -10.81 -14.80 18.06
N GLU A 217 -10.90 -16.07 17.62
CA GLU A 217 -11.92 -17.01 18.11
C GLU A 217 -11.68 -17.41 19.56
N GLN A 218 -10.42 -17.36 20.01
CA GLN A 218 -10.01 -17.63 21.40
C GLN A 218 -9.95 -16.36 22.26
N GLY A 219 -10.45 -15.22 21.75
CA GLY A 219 -10.42 -13.93 22.45
C GLY A 219 -9.07 -13.18 22.34
N GLY A 220 -8.17 -13.61 21.46
CA GLY A 220 -6.91 -12.96 21.17
C GLY A 220 -7.10 -11.56 20.56
N THR A 221 -6.35 -10.58 21.09
CA THR A 221 -6.46 -9.17 20.68
C THR A 221 -5.26 -8.67 19.87
N LEU A 222 -4.22 -9.50 19.72
CA LEU A 222 -2.93 -9.05 19.17
C LEU A 222 -3.06 -8.56 17.72
N LEU A 223 -3.74 -9.32 16.85
CA LEU A 223 -3.94 -8.93 15.44
C LEU A 223 -4.65 -7.58 15.31
N GLY A 224 -5.72 -7.36 16.09
CA GLY A 224 -6.46 -6.11 16.10
C GLY A 224 -5.59 -4.93 16.55
N ARG A 225 -4.84 -5.11 17.64
CA ARG A 225 -3.95 -4.06 18.17
C ARG A 225 -2.79 -3.73 17.23
N VAL A 226 -2.25 -4.70 16.49
CA VAL A 226 -1.20 -4.47 15.48
C VAL A 226 -1.69 -3.52 14.37
N THR A 227 -2.97 -3.55 13.99
CA THR A 227 -3.51 -2.60 13.00
C THR A 227 -3.49 -1.16 13.50
N LEU A 228 -3.69 -0.94 14.81
CA LEU A 228 -3.65 0.39 15.44
C LEU A 228 -2.25 0.98 15.44
N ILE A 229 -1.20 0.15 15.54
CA ILE A 229 0.20 0.61 15.47
C ILE A 229 0.44 1.38 14.18
N ARG A 230 -0.08 0.92 13.04
CA ARG A 230 0.12 1.61 11.75
C ARG A 230 -0.43 3.04 11.78
N ARG A 231 -1.62 3.22 12.36
CA ARG A 231 -2.24 4.55 12.52
C ARG A 231 -1.44 5.40 13.50
N GLN A 232 -1.00 4.82 14.61
CA GLN A 232 -0.22 5.52 15.62
C GLN A 232 1.13 5.98 15.06
N MET A 233 1.86 5.14 14.35
CA MET A 233 3.15 5.51 13.73
C MET A 233 2.98 6.61 12.67
N ALA A 234 1.88 6.61 11.92
CA ALA A 234 1.57 7.69 10.99
C ALA A 234 1.32 9.02 11.71
N LEU A 235 0.59 9.01 12.84
CA LEU A 235 0.29 10.20 13.62
C LEU A 235 1.50 10.74 14.39
N ASP A 236 2.31 9.84 14.95
CA ASP A 236 3.44 10.18 15.82
C ASP A 236 4.69 10.51 15.02
N LEU A 237 5.04 9.70 14.02
CA LEU A 237 6.28 9.84 13.25
C LEU A 237 6.08 10.36 11.83
N GLY A 238 4.86 10.32 11.28
CA GLY A 238 4.60 10.74 9.89
C GLY A 238 5.07 9.74 8.84
N ILE A 239 5.26 8.46 9.19
CA ILE A 239 5.70 7.41 8.26
C ILE A 239 4.56 6.45 7.91
N ILE A 240 4.59 5.93 6.68
CA ILE A 240 3.68 4.87 6.24
C ILE A 240 4.31 3.53 6.60
N LEU A 241 3.73 2.84 7.59
CA LEU A 241 4.26 1.55 8.03
C LEU A 241 3.82 0.42 7.06
N PRO A 242 4.74 -0.46 6.62
CA PRO A 242 4.40 -1.65 5.84
C PRO A 242 3.55 -2.62 6.66
N THR A 243 3.02 -3.65 6.02
CA THR A 243 2.24 -4.69 6.69
C THR A 243 3.12 -5.48 7.65
N ILE A 244 2.69 -5.59 8.90
CA ILE A 244 3.31 -6.44 9.92
C ILE A 244 2.69 -7.83 9.79
N ARG A 245 3.52 -8.86 9.57
CA ARG A 245 3.05 -10.25 9.54
C ARG A 245 3.25 -10.92 10.88
N ILE A 246 2.27 -11.69 11.34
CA ILE A 246 2.40 -12.55 12.51
C ILE A 246 2.51 -13.98 12.02
N ARG A 247 3.51 -14.73 12.51
CA ARG A 247 3.75 -16.13 12.15
C ARG A 247 3.95 -16.95 13.43
N ASP A 248 3.50 -18.18 13.43
CA ASP A 248 3.89 -19.16 14.44
C ASP A 248 5.28 -19.71 14.11
N ASN A 249 6.09 -19.92 15.15
CA ASN A 249 7.39 -20.56 15.01
C ASN A 249 7.60 -21.60 16.10
N ALA A 250 7.51 -22.87 15.72
CA ALA A 250 7.71 -24.01 16.61
C ALA A 250 9.15 -24.16 17.14
N GLN A 251 10.13 -23.44 16.56
CA GLN A 251 11.51 -23.42 17.04
C GLN A 251 11.71 -22.47 18.23
N LEU A 252 10.79 -21.55 18.47
CA LEU A 252 10.82 -20.66 19.64
C LEU A 252 10.37 -21.41 20.90
N LEU A 253 10.81 -20.90 22.06
CA LEU A 253 10.29 -21.37 23.34
C LEU A 253 8.78 -21.12 23.44
N PRO A 254 8.04 -21.90 24.25
CA PRO A 254 6.57 -21.89 24.27
C PRO A 254 5.97 -20.49 24.43
N ASN A 255 6.50 -19.70 25.37
CA ASN A 255 6.00 -18.38 25.69
C ASN A 255 6.91 -17.25 25.17
N GLN A 256 7.75 -17.54 24.18
CA GLN A 256 8.67 -16.57 23.60
C GLN A 256 8.09 -16.01 22.31
N TYR A 257 8.39 -14.74 22.04
CA TYR A 257 8.17 -14.11 20.74
C TYR A 257 9.46 -13.46 20.23
N ALA A 258 9.55 -13.30 18.91
CA ALA A 258 10.66 -12.64 18.24
C ALA A 258 10.13 -11.63 17.22
N ILE A 259 10.66 -10.41 17.23
CA ILE A 259 10.38 -9.38 16.23
C ILE A 259 11.52 -9.40 15.22
N LYS A 260 11.19 -9.58 13.94
CA LYS A 260 12.16 -9.60 12.85
C LYS A 260 11.94 -8.41 11.92
N LEU A 261 13.04 -7.85 11.45
CA LEU A 261 13.06 -6.88 10.37
C LEU A 261 13.79 -7.50 9.19
N ARG A 262 13.11 -7.56 8.04
CA ARG A 262 13.65 -8.17 6.82
C ARG A 262 14.22 -9.58 7.04
N GLY A 263 13.51 -10.40 7.82
CA GLY A 263 13.89 -11.77 8.17
C GLY A 263 14.96 -11.92 9.27
N VAL A 264 15.55 -10.83 9.77
CA VAL A 264 16.57 -10.85 10.83
C VAL A 264 15.93 -10.51 12.18
N PRO A 265 16.10 -11.34 13.22
CA PRO A 265 15.60 -11.03 14.56
C PRO A 265 16.33 -9.81 15.14
N VAL A 266 15.56 -8.79 15.53
CA VAL A 266 16.08 -7.54 16.13
C VAL A 266 15.72 -7.42 17.60
N ALA A 267 14.66 -8.09 18.04
CA ALA A 267 14.25 -8.11 19.44
C ALA A 267 13.52 -9.42 19.77
N THR A 268 13.57 -9.83 21.03
CA THR A 268 12.90 -11.02 21.54
C THR A 268 12.36 -10.74 22.94
N GLY A 269 11.29 -11.43 23.32
CA GLY A 269 10.74 -11.33 24.68
C GLY A 269 10.07 -12.62 25.12
N GLU A 270 9.91 -12.78 26.43
CA GLU A 270 9.16 -13.88 27.03
C GLU A 270 7.90 -13.32 27.71
N LEU A 271 6.78 -14.01 27.56
CA LEU A 271 5.50 -13.65 28.16
C LEU A 271 4.99 -14.75 29.07
N ARG A 272 3.95 -14.44 29.84
CA ARG A 272 3.19 -15.40 30.62
C ARG A 272 1.70 -15.18 30.33
N PRO A 273 1.08 -15.94 29.42
CA PRO A 273 -0.29 -15.69 28.95
C PRO A 273 -1.35 -15.57 30.05
N ASN A 274 -1.15 -16.28 31.17
CA ASN A 274 -2.10 -16.34 32.30
C ASN A 274 -1.73 -15.38 33.45
N ARG A 275 -0.89 -14.37 33.20
CA ARG A 275 -0.44 -13.39 34.18
C ARG A 275 -0.48 -11.99 33.59
N LEU A 276 -0.46 -10.99 34.47
CA LEU A 276 -0.35 -9.58 34.11
C LEU A 276 1.03 -9.07 34.49
N MET A 277 1.55 -8.10 33.73
CA MET A 277 2.82 -7.44 34.05
C MET A 277 2.53 -6.15 34.81
N ALA A 278 3.05 -6.05 36.03
CA ALA A 278 3.01 -4.85 36.84
C ALA A 278 4.36 -4.14 36.77
N MET A 279 4.35 -2.85 36.42
CA MET A 279 5.55 -2.02 36.27
C MET A 279 5.53 -0.91 37.31
N ASN A 280 6.65 -0.70 37.99
CA ASN A 280 6.80 0.42 38.91
C ASN A 280 7.25 1.66 38.12
N SER A 281 6.42 2.69 38.09
CA SER A 281 6.70 3.98 37.44
C SER A 281 7.53 4.95 38.31
N GLY A 282 8.02 4.48 39.47
CA GLY A 282 8.70 5.28 40.49
C GLY A 282 7.76 5.84 41.57
N LEU A 283 6.48 5.47 41.51
CA LEU A 283 5.41 5.92 42.42
C LEU A 283 4.97 4.86 43.43
N ALA A 284 5.41 3.60 43.27
CA ALA A 284 4.98 2.52 44.15
C ALA A 284 5.82 2.47 45.43
N ASP A 285 5.12 2.42 46.58
CA ASP A 285 5.71 2.49 47.92
C ASP A 285 6.15 1.10 48.46
N ASP A 286 5.49 0.01 48.04
CA ASP A 286 5.71 -1.35 48.55
C ASP A 286 5.89 -2.37 47.41
N GLU A 287 6.73 -3.39 47.65
CA GLU A 287 6.91 -4.52 46.71
C GLU A 287 5.71 -5.47 46.74
N ILE A 288 5.27 -5.90 45.55
CA ILE A 288 4.19 -6.88 45.36
C ILE A 288 4.74 -8.29 45.12
N ASP A 289 4.00 -9.30 45.58
CA ASP A 289 4.34 -10.70 45.34
C ASP A 289 4.18 -11.07 43.86
N GLY A 290 5.18 -11.74 43.29
CA GLY A 290 5.11 -12.21 41.91
C GLY A 290 6.44 -12.73 41.40
N ILE A 291 6.53 -12.91 40.08
CA ILE A 291 7.76 -13.37 39.42
C ILE A 291 8.48 -12.15 38.84
N PRO A 292 9.67 -11.78 39.35
CA PRO A 292 10.44 -10.67 38.82
C PRO A 292 10.81 -10.90 37.35
N THR A 293 10.73 -9.83 36.56
CA THR A 293 11.07 -9.80 35.14
C THR A 293 11.56 -8.41 34.75
N THR A 294 11.96 -8.26 33.50
CA THR A 294 12.25 -6.95 32.90
C THR A 294 11.27 -6.70 31.77
N GLU A 295 10.72 -5.49 31.72
CA GLU A 295 9.87 -5.05 30.62
C GLU A 295 10.73 -4.90 29.34
N PRO A 296 10.30 -5.47 28.21
CA PRO A 296 11.18 -5.60 27.04
C PRO A 296 11.36 -4.34 26.18
N ALA A 297 10.48 -3.34 26.25
CA ALA A 297 10.55 -2.12 25.43
C ALA A 297 11.55 -1.09 25.99
N PHE A 298 11.50 -0.83 27.30
CA PHE A 298 12.23 0.22 27.99
C PHE A 298 13.24 -0.34 29.00
N GLY A 299 13.21 -1.64 29.29
CA GLY A 299 14.14 -2.25 30.24
C GLY A 299 13.80 -1.98 31.70
N LEU A 300 12.54 -1.63 32.00
CA LEU A 300 12.11 -1.30 33.36
C LEU A 300 11.94 -2.56 34.22
N PRO A 301 12.24 -2.50 35.53
CA PRO A 301 11.90 -3.57 36.46
C PRO A 301 10.38 -3.81 36.48
N ALA A 302 9.97 -5.06 36.32
CA ALA A 302 8.56 -5.44 36.27
C ALA A 302 8.34 -6.78 36.97
N ILE A 303 7.08 -7.08 37.31
CA ILE A 303 6.72 -8.29 38.06
C ILE A 303 5.50 -8.93 37.39
N TRP A 304 5.53 -10.25 37.18
CA TRP A 304 4.38 -11.01 36.71
C TRP A 304 3.48 -11.41 37.88
N ILE A 305 2.30 -10.81 37.95
CA ILE A 305 1.28 -11.03 38.98
C ILE A 305 0.11 -11.87 38.46
N LEU A 306 -0.69 -12.43 39.36
CA LEU A 306 -1.94 -13.08 38.98
C LEU A 306 -3.01 -12.02 38.65
N PRO A 307 -3.99 -12.31 37.78
CA PRO A 307 -5.07 -11.38 37.49
C PRO A 307 -5.87 -10.95 38.74
N GLU A 308 -5.92 -11.80 39.77
CA GLU A 308 -6.58 -11.53 41.05
C GLU A 308 -5.90 -10.39 41.83
N ASP A 309 -4.58 -10.21 41.66
CA ASP A 309 -3.78 -9.21 42.37
C ASP A 309 -3.77 -7.84 41.66
N GLN A 310 -4.48 -7.71 40.53
CA GLN A 310 -4.47 -6.50 39.70
C GLN A 310 -4.90 -5.26 40.50
N GLU A 311 -6.05 -5.34 41.19
CA GLU A 311 -6.62 -4.21 41.92
C GLU A 311 -5.67 -3.75 43.04
N GLN A 312 -5.02 -4.69 43.72
CA GLN A 312 -4.04 -4.38 44.76
C GLN A 312 -2.79 -3.71 44.19
N ALA A 313 -2.26 -4.21 43.06
CA ALA A 313 -1.11 -3.61 42.40
C ALA A 313 -1.40 -2.18 41.92
N GLU A 314 -2.58 -1.93 41.34
CA GLU A 314 -3.00 -0.60 40.91
C GLU A 314 -3.14 0.38 42.09
N ILE A 315 -3.70 -0.06 43.23
CA ILE A 315 -3.80 0.75 44.46
C ILE A 315 -2.41 1.15 44.98
N LEU A 316 -1.45 0.24 44.87
CA LEU A 316 -0.05 0.48 45.26
C LEU A 316 0.73 1.34 44.24
N GLY A 317 0.08 1.81 43.17
CA GLY A 317 0.69 2.70 42.18
C GLY A 317 1.44 2.00 41.04
N TYR A 318 1.29 0.68 40.90
CA TYR A 318 1.83 -0.04 39.74
C TYR A 318 0.94 0.14 38.51
N THR A 319 1.59 0.28 37.34
CA THR A 319 0.90 0.21 36.06
C THR A 319 0.81 -1.25 35.63
N VAL A 320 -0.41 -1.80 35.56
CA VAL A 320 -0.65 -3.21 35.20
C VAL A 320 -1.08 -3.33 33.74
N VAL A 321 -0.45 -4.24 32.99
CA VAL A 321 -0.73 -4.47 31.56
C VAL A 321 -0.82 -5.95 31.21
N ASP A 322 -1.66 -6.27 30.24
CA ASP A 322 -1.83 -7.64 29.73
C ASP A 322 -0.69 -8.07 28.78
N PRO A 323 -0.45 -9.38 28.59
CA PRO A 323 0.63 -9.87 27.72
C PRO A 323 0.58 -9.36 26.28
N ALA A 324 -0.60 -9.15 25.69
CA ALA A 324 -0.70 -8.61 24.34
C ALA A 324 -0.29 -7.14 24.32
N SER A 325 -0.62 -6.34 25.35
CA SER A 325 -0.12 -4.98 25.50
C SER A 325 1.41 -4.92 25.57
N VAL A 326 2.05 -5.85 26.30
CA VAL A 326 3.52 -5.92 26.38
C VAL A 326 4.15 -6.10 25.00
N VAL A 327 3.62 -7.02 24.17
CA VAL A 327 4.11 -7.24 22.80
C VAL A 327 3.92 -6.00 21.93
N ILE A 328 2.76 -5.35 22.04
CA ILE A 328 2.42 -4.16 21.23
C ILE A 328 3.29 -2.96 21.60
N THR A 329 3.55 -2.73 22.89
CA THR A 329 4.46 -1.68 23.37
C THR A 329 5.88 -1.95 22.88
N HIS A 330 6.37 -3.17 23.03
CA HIS A 330 7.70 -3.56 22.54
C HIS A 330 7.81 -3.42 21.02
N LEU A 331 6.83 -3.90 20.26
CA LEU A 331 6.80 -3.76 18.80
C LEU A 331 6.79 -2.30 18.36
N SER A 332 6.01 -1.46 19.03
CA SER A 332 5.95 -0.03 18.73
C SER A 332 7.31 0.64 18.98
N GLU A 333 7.99 0.32 20.08
CA GLU A 333 9.30 0.87 20.40
C GLU A 333 10.40 0.38 19.44
N VAL A 334 10.36 -0.90 19.03
CA VAL A 334 11.23 -1.43 17.99
C VAL A 334 10.99 -0.70 16.66
N ILE A 335 9.74 -0.47 16.27
CA ILE A 335 9.42 0.29 15.06
C ILE A 335 9.94 1.72 15.14
N ARG A 336 9.80 2.41 16.28
CA ARG A 336 10.37 3.77 16.46
C ARG A 336 11.88 3.77 16.33
N THR A 337 12.55 2.80 16.95
CA THR A 337 14.01 2.67 16.94
C THR A 337 14.55 2.39 15.53
N PHE A 338 13.85 1.53 14.77
CA PHE A 338 14.24 1.15 13.42
C PHE A 338 13.51 1.93 12.31
N ALA A 339 12.76 2.99 12.65
CA ALA A 339 12.02 3.80 11.69
C ALA A 339 12.87 4.29 10.50
N PRO A 340 14.13 4.76 10.69
CA PRO A 340 14.99 5.14 9.57
C PRO A 340 15.26 3.98 8.59
N THR A 341 15.42 2.77 9.11
CA THR A 341 15.71 1.58 8.30
C THR A 341 14.46 1.02 7.62
N ILE A 342 13.29 1.16 8.27
CA ILE A 342 11.99 0.74 7.74
C ILE A 342 11.57 1.64 6.58
N LEU A 343 11.81 2.96 6.68
CA LEU A 343 11.44 3.93 5.64
C LEU A 343 12.14 3.62 4.30
N SER A 344 11.36 3.13 3.33
CA SER A 344 11.84 2.80 2.00
C SER A 344 11.74 3.98 1.02
N ARG A 345 12.42 3.89 -0.13
CA ARG A 345 12.28 4.87 -1.22
C ARG A 345 10.85 4.95 -1.74
N GLN A 346 10.14 3.82 -1.76
CA GLN A 346 8.76 3.77 -2.22
C GLN A 346 7.83 4.53 -1.26
N ASP A 347 8.07 4.44 0.05
CA ASP A 347 7.29 5.17 1.05
C ASP A 347 7.51 6.67 0.92
N VAL A 348 8.76 7.10 0.71
CA VAL A 348 9.09 8.52 0.48
C VAL A 348 8.48 9.02 -0.82
N GLN A 349 8.49 8.23 -1.89
CA GLN A 349 7.80 8.58 -3.13
C GLN A 349 6.30 8.79 -2.88
N ALA A 350 5.64 7.87 -2.16
CA ALA A 350 4.23 8.01 -1.84
C ALA A 350 3.93 9.25 -0.99
N LEU A 351 4.79 9.58 -0.01
CA LEU A 351 4.69 10.80 0.78
C LEU A 351 4.83 12.06 -0.09
N LEU A 352 5.81 12.08 -1.00
CA LEU A 352 6.02 13.19 -1.94
C LEU A 352 4.87 13.33 -2.94
N ASP A 353 4.30 12.23 -3.40
CA ASP A 353 3.15 12.23 -4.30
C ASP A 353 1.92 12.85 -3.61
N HIS A 354 1.68 12.50 -2.33
CA HIS A 354 0.61 13.11 -1.55
C HIS A 354 0.83 14.62 -1.34
N VAL A 355 2.05 15.05 -1.01
CA VAL A 355 2.37 16.49 -0.93
C VAL A 355 2.22 17.17 -2.29
N ARG A 356 2.49 16.48 -3.41
CA ARG A 356 2.32 17.06 -4.75
C ARG A 356 0.84 17.32 -5.09
N GLU A 357 -0.09 16.54 -4.54
CA GLU A 357 -1.53 16.77 -4.72
C GLU A 357 -1.97 18.10 -4.11
N GLU A 358 -1.44 18.46 -2.93
CA GLU A 358 -1.83 19.66 -2.18
C GLU A 358 -0.91 20.87 -2.44
N HIS A 359 0.40 20.64 -2.59
CA HIS A 359 1.47 21.63 -2.72
C HIS A 359 2.38 21.35 -3.94
N PRO A 360 1.85 21.34 -5.18
CA PRO A 360 2.60 20.94 -6.37
C PRO A 360 3.81 21.84 -6.68
N ALA A 361 3.74 23.13 -6.36
CA ALA A 361 4.83 24.08 -6.60
C ALA A 361 6.10 23.72 -5.81
N LEU A 362 5.95 23.33 -4.54
CA LEU A 362 7.05 22.95 -3.66
C LEU A 362 7.80 21.71 -4.19
N VAL A 363 7.05 20.67 -4.56
CA VAL A 363 7.65 19.42 -5.04
C VAL A 363 8.30 19.62 -6.42
N THR A 364 7.70 20.44 -7.28
CA THR A 364 8.24 20.73 -8.62
C THR A 364 9.50 21.60 -8.56
N GLU A 365 9.60 22.53 -7.61
CA GLU A 365 10.84 23.29 -7.40
C GLU A 365 11.97 22.41 -6.86
N LEU A 366 11.65 21.51 -5.92
CA LEU A 366 12.65 20.67 -5.27
C LEU A 366 13.15 19.52 -6.14
N MET A 367 12.29 18.94 -6.98
CA MET A 367 12.54 17.69 -7.67
C MET A 367 12.27 17.75 -9.19
N PRO A 368 13.13 17.14 -10.02
CA PRO A 368 14.35 16.40 -9.68
C PRO A 368 15.62 17.26 -9.63
N ASP A 369 15.54 18.56 -9.93
CA ASP A 369 16.71 19.38 -10.26
C ASP A 369 17.60 19.72 -9.05
N LEU A 370 16.99 20.00 -7.89
CA LEU A 370 17.74 20.30 -6.67
C LEU A 370 18.15 19.02 -5.94
N LEU A 371 17.20 18.10 -5.71
CA LEU A 371 17.38 16.87 -4.95
C LEU A 371 16.71 15.65 -5.61
N THR A 372 17.23 14.47 -5.29
CA THR A 372 16.62 13.17 -5.63
C THR A 372 15.76 12.63 -4.49
N VAL A 373 14.88 11.66 -4.79
CA VAL A 373 14.07 10.97 -3.76
C VAL A 373 14.97 10.35 -2.68
N GLY A 374 16.17 9.91 -3.08
CA GLY A 374 17.17 9.37 -2.17
C GLY A 374 17.73 10.40 -1.19
N ASP A 375 17.90 11.65 -1.62
CA ASP A 375 18.40 12.71 -0.75
C ASP A 375 17.34 13.09 0.28
N VAL A 376 16.08 13.24 -0.17
CA VAL A 376 14.93 13.44 0.73
C VAL A 376 14.82 12.29 1.73
N GLN A 377 14.89 11.03 1.26
CA GLN A 377 14.86 9.87 2.14
C GLN A 377 15.94 9.94 3.22
N ARG A 378 17.18 10.28 2.86
CA ARG A 378 18.28 10.37 3.85
C ARG A 378 18.05 11.50 4.85
N VAL A 379 17.47 12.63 4.45
CA VAL A 379 17.10 13.71 5.38
C VAL A 379 16.04 13.23 6.36
N LEU A 380 14.98 12.59 5.87
CA LEU A 380 13.92 12.02 6.73
C LEU A 380 14.47 10.94 7.67
N GLN A 381 15.40 10.09 7.19
CA GLN A 381 16.08 9.09 8.02
C GLN A 381 16.91 9.72 9.15
N ASN A 382 17.58 10.85 8.90
CA ASN A 382 18.32 11.58 9.93
C ASN A 382 17.37 12.13 11.00
N LEU A 383 16.23 12.70 10.60
CA LEU A 383 15.20 13.17 11.55
C LEU A 383 14.63 12.01 12.39
N LEU A 384 14.25 10.91 11.74
CA LEU A 384 13.68 9.73 12.40
C LEU A 384 14.67 9.02 13.34
N ARG A 385 15.98 9.06 13.03
CA ARG A 385 17.03 8.47 13.89
C ARG A 385 17.08 9.13 15.26
N GLU A 386 16.69 10.40 15.30
CA GLU A 386 16.60 11.19 16.51
C GLU A 386 15.16 11.31 17.03
N ARG A 387 14.26 10.44 16.56
CA ARG A 387 12.83 10.39 16.93
C ARG A 387 12.09 11.69 16.67
N VAL A 388 12.53 12.49 15.70
CA VAL A 388 11.82 13.68 15.24
C VAL A 388 10.75 13.25 14.23
N SER A 389 9.51 13.62 14.49
CA SER A 389 8.39 13.36 13.59
C SER A 389 8.60 14.04 12.24
N VAL A 390 8.33 13.31 11.16
CA VAL A 390 8.35 13.82 9.79
C VAL A 390 6.94 14.09 9.24
N ARG A 391 5.96 14.19 10.13
CA ARG A 391 4.55 14.44 9.75
C ARG A 391 4.35 15.79 9.08
N ASP A 392 5.02 16.83 9.56
CA ASP A 392 5.03 18.15 8.94
C ASP A 392 6.00 18.18 7.75
N LEU A 393 5.67 17.40 6.72
CA LEU A 393 6.54 17.20 5.57
C LEU A 393 6.68 18.49 4.74
N VAL A 394 5.66 19.34 4.71
CA VAL A 394 5.70 20.63 4.00
C VAL A 394 6.80 21.52 4.59
N THR A 395 6.80 21.74 5.92
CA THR A 395 7.83 22.54 6.59
C THR A 395 9.23 21.97 6.38
N ILE A 396 9.36 20.64 6.38
CA ILE A 396 10.64 19.96 6.11
C ILE A 396 11.11 20.26 4.68
N LEU A 397 10.24 20.07 3.69
CA LEU A 397 10.60 20.25 2.28
C LEU A 397 10.89 21.72 1.94
N GLU A 398 10.15 22.68 2.52
CA GLU A 398 10.45 24.12 2.38
C GLU A 398 11.83 24.45 2.95
N ALA A 399 12.12 24.01 4.18
CA ALA A 399 13.41 24.25 4.82
C ALA A 399 14.58 23.67 4.01
N ILE A 400 14.39 22.49 3.43
CA ILE A 400 15.37 21.85 2.56
C ILE A 400 15.49 22.62 1.24
N ALA A 401 14.40 23.04 0.60
CA ALA A 401 14.40 23.76 -0.68
C ALA A 401 15.18 25.08 -0.60
N ASP A 402 14.97 25.86 0.47
CA ASP A 402 15.65 27.13 0.73
C ASP A 402 17.18 26.98 0.79
N HIS A 403 17.66 25.84 1.29
CA HIS A 403 19.08 25.60 1.53
C HIS A 403 19.73 24.64 0.51
N ALA A 404 18.95 23.90 -0.27
CA ALA A 404 19.43 22.94 -1.28
C ALA A 404 20.24 23.59 -2.40
N ARG A 405 20.02 24.90 -2.65
CA ARG A 405 20.83 25.70 -3.59
C ARG A 405 22.23 26.00 -3.05
N LEU A 406 22.40 26.04 -1.73
CA LEU A 406 23.67 26.35 -1.07
C LEU A 406 24.49 25.09 -0.78
N THR A 407 23.83 24.00 -0.39
CA THR A 407 24.49 22.73 -0.08
C THR A 407 23.62 21.54 -0.46
N LYS A 408 24.27 20.47 -0.91
CA LYS A 408 23.66 19.14 -1.12
C LYS A 408 24.00 18.15 -0.01
N ASP A 409 24.68 18.61 1.04
CA ASP A 409 24.97 17.79 2.21
C ASP A 409 23.67 17.51 2.98
N VAL A 410 23.23 16.26 2.94
CA VAL A 410 22.02 15.76 3.61
C VAL A 410 22.07 16.02 5.12
N ASP A 411 23.24 15.90 5.75
CA ASP A 411 23.38 16.12 7.19
C ASP A 411 23.11 17.60 7.53
N ALA A 412 23.64 18.52 6.73
CA ALA A 412 23.36 19.94 6.88
C ALA A 412 21.88 20.28 6.60
N LEU A 413 21.30 19.72 5.54
CA LEU A 413 19.88 19.90 5.21
C LEU A 413 18.96 19.39 6.32
N ALA A 414 19.31 18.28 6.97
CA ALA A 414 18.58 17.76 8.13
C ALA A 414 18.65 18.73 9.33
N GLU A 415 19.81 19.34 9.60
CA GLU A 415 19.92 20.37 10.65
C GLU A 415 19.04 21.60 10.35
N HIS A 416 18.94 22.02 9.08
CA HIS A 416 18.05 23.11 8.69
C HIS A 416 16.58 22.72 8.89
N ALA A 417 16.17 21.51 8.49
CA ALA A 417 14.83 21.00 8.74
C ALA A 417 14.51 20.94 10.24
N ARG A 418 15.45 20.48 11.08
CA ARG A 418 15.28 20.48 12.55
C ARG A 418 15.01 21.87 13.12
N ARG A 419 15.73 22.89 12.65
CA ARG A 419 15.50 24.29 13.08
C ARG A 419 14.10 24.77 12.72
N SER A 420 13.63 24.48 11.52
CA SER A 420 12.25 24.83 11.11
C SER A 420 11.19 24.07 11.93
N LEU A 421 11.53 22.87 12.41
CA LEU A 421 10.71 22.07 13.31
C LEU A 421 10.88 22.43 14.80
N ALA A 422 11.51 23.55 15.16
CA ALA A 422 11.78 23.93 16.55
C ALA A 422 10.53 23.85 17.45
N ARG A 423 9.38 24.33 16.97
CA ARG A 423 8.11 24.25 17.70
C ARG A 423 7.70 22.81 18.01
N GLN A 424 7.80 21.92 17.03
CA GLN A 424 7.44 20.51 17.17
C GLN A 424 8.39 19.79 18.11
N ILE A 425 9.71 19.96 17.91
CA ILE A 425 10.75 19.34 18.75
C ILE A 425 10.59 19.80 20.19
N THR A 426 10.40 21.11 20.42
CA THR A 426 10.26 21.64 21.78
C THR A 426 8.98 21.14 22.44
N GLN A 427 7.85 21.11 21.73
CA GLN A 427 6.58 20.61 22.28
C GLN A 427 6.64 19.12 22.63
N GLN A 428 7.37 18.33 21.85
CA GLN A 428 7.57 16.90 22.13
C GLN A 428 8.37 16.65 23.41
N LEU A 429 9.25 17.60 23.79
CA LEU A 429 10.17 17.46 24.93
C LEU A 429 9.75 18.27 26.16
N ALA A 430 8.92 19.29 25.99
CA ALA A 430 8.41 20.10 27.09
C ALA A 430 7.37 19.30 27.89
N GLY A 431 7.45 19.38 29.22
CA GLY A 431 6.41 18.83 30.09
C GLY A 431 5.11 19.63 30.02
N GLU A 432 4.09 19.20 30.75
CA GLU A 432 2.75 19.82 30.78
C GLU A 432 2.79 21.34 31.11
N ASP A 433 3.81 21.79 31.86
CA ASP A 433 4.02 23.18 32.25
C ASP A 433 4.70 24.06 31.19
N SER A 434 4.90 23.58 29.95
CA SER A 434 5.66 24.29 28.90
C SER A 434 7.10 24.66 29.33
N ARG A 435 7.66 23.88 30.26
CA ARG A 435 9.05 23.99 30.72
C ARG A 435 9.88 22.85 30.14
N LEU A 436 11.03 23.21 29.58
CA LEU A 436 11.99 22.25 29.07
C LEU A 436 13.14 22.11 30.07
N SER A 437 13.21 20.97 30.74
CA SER A 437 14.32 20.64 31.63
C SER A 437 15.50 20.13 30.82
N VAL A 438 16.66 20.77 30.95
CA VAL A 438 17.84 20.43 30.15
C VAL A 438 19.09 20.23 31.01
N ILE A 439 19.97 19.39 30.48
CA ILE A 439 21.36 19.24 30.91
C ILE A 439 22.20 20.10 29.96
N THR A 440 23.05 20.96 30.50
CA THR A 440 23.97 21.77 29.69
C THR A 440 25.41 21.24 29.80
N LEU A 441 26.20 21.51 28.77
CA LEU A 441 27.64 21.24 28.80
C LEU A 441 28.37 22.51 29.24
N SER A 442 29.37 22.38 30.12
CA SER A 442 30.25 23.49 30.48
C SER A 442 30.95 24.09 29.25
N PRO A 443 31.31 25.39 29.27
CA PRO A 443 31.99 26.04 28.15
C PRO A 443 33.29 25.33 27.73
N THR A 444 34.00 24.72 28.68
CA THR A 444 35.20 23.91 28.43
C THR A 444 34.89 22.70 27.56
N TRP A 445 33.86 21.91 27.91
CA TRP A 445 33.42 20.78 27.09
C TRP A 445 32.93 21.23 25.72
N GLN A 446 32.16 22.33 25.65
CA GLN A 446 31.68 22.84 24.36
C GLN A 446 32.82 23.25 23.43
N GLN A 447 33.91 23.79 23.97
CA GLN A 447 35.12 24.14 23.19
C GLN A 447 35.91 22.89 22.80
N GLU A 448 36.08 21.94 23.72
CA GLU A 448 36.79 20.69 23.45
C GLU A 448 36.10 19.86 22.37
N LEU A 449 34.77 19.70 22.47
CA LEU A 449 33.96 19.03 21.45
C LEU A 449 34.07 19.75 20.10
N ALA A 450 34.00 21.09 20.09
CA ALA A 450 34.07 21.87 18.86
C ALA A 450 35.43 21.77 18.15
N ARG A 451 36.54 21.69 18.91
CA ARG A 451 37.89 21.54 18.36
C ARG A 451 38.15 20.16 17.77
N ASN A 452 37.47 19.14 18.32
CA ASN A 452 37.66 17.74 17.95
C ASN A 452 36.57 17.21 17.00
N VAL A 453 35.84 18.10 16.31
CA VAL A 453 34.94 17.70 15.23
C VAL A 453 35.77 17.34 14.00
N VAL A 454 35.64 16.11 13.55
CA VAL A 454 36.29 15.60 12.33
C VAL A 454 35.21 15.19 11.34
N GLN A 455 35.43 15.54 10.06
CA GLN A 455 34.59 15.05 8.99
C GLN A 455 35.00 13.64 8.59
N THR A 456 34.05 12.71 8.70
CA THR A 456 34.24 11.31 8.30
C THR A 456 33.40 10.99 7.07
N GLU A 457 33.61 9.84 6.45
CA GLU A 457 32.75 9.36 5.34
C GLU A 457 31.28 9.18 5.76
N ARG A 458 31.02 8.96 7.07
CA ARG A 458 29.67 8.88 7.65
C ARG A 458 29.13 10.25 8.06
N GLY A 459 29.85 11.33 7.74
CA GLY A 459 29.59 12.73 8.09
C GLY A 459 30.32 13.18 9.37
N PRO A 460 29.93 14.30 9.99
CA PRO A 460 30.67 14.87 11.10
C PRO A 460 30.56 13.99 12.36
N SER A 461 31.66 13.84 13.08
CA SER A 461 31.72 13.14 14.36
C SER A 461 32.77 13.77 15.28
N VAL A 462 32.71 13.47 16.58
CA VAL A 462 33.67 13.96 17.57
C VAL A 462 34.69 12.87 17.89
N HIS A 463 35.98 13.21 17.86
CA HIS A 463 37.07 12.33 18.27
C HIS A 463 37.77 12.88 19.52
N LEU A 464 37.39 12.39 20.70
CA LEU A 464 38.06 12.73 21.95
C LEU A 464 39.11 11.70 22.33
N GLU A 465 40.06 12.10 23.17
CA GLU A 465 40.95 11.17 23.87
C GLU A 465 40.13 10.16 24.68
N PRO A 466 40.49 8.85 24.70
CA PRO A 466 39.67 7.81 25.32
C PRO A 466 39.28 8.08 26.78
N THR A 467 40.19 8.66 27.58
CA THR A 467 39.94 9.00 28.98
C THR A 467 38.97 10.17 29.14
N ALA A 468 39.03 11.18 28.25
CA ALA A 468 38.07 12.28 28.21
C ALA A 468 36.69 11.79 27.77
N ALA A 469 36.65 10.95 26.72
CA ALA A 469 35.41 10.34 26.23
C ALA A 469 34.69 9.53 27.31
N GLN A 470 35.42 8.64 28.01
CA GLN A 470 34.85 7.82 29.10
C GLN A 470 34.31 8.67 30.24
N ARG A 471 35.06 9.72 30.65
CA ARG A 471 34.60 10.65 31.71
C ARG A 471 33.32 11.36 31.32
N LEU A 472 33.24 11.89 30.10
CA LEU A 472 32.06 12.58 29.61
C LEU A 472 30.84 11.65 29.55
N LEU A 473 31.01 10.46 28.97
CA LEU A 473 29.93 9.46 28.86
C LEU A 473 29.45 8.99 30.24
N HIS A 474 30.36 8.78 31.19
CA HIS A 474 30.00 8.41 32.56
C HIS A 474 29.17 9.50 33.24
N ARG A 475 29.64 10.76 33.21
CA ARG A 475 28.93 11.90 33.82
C ARG A 475 27.56 12.12 33.19
N LEU A 476 27.44 11.96 31.87
CA LEU A 476 26.17 12.05 31.17
C LEU A 476 25.20 10.96 31.61
N ARG A 477 25.67 9.70 31.72
CA ARG A 477 24.84 8.58 32.18
C ARG A 477 24.33 8.81 33.60
N ASP A 478 25.19 9.20 34.53
CA ASP A 478 24.79 9.47 35.91
C ASP A 478 23.74 10.61 35.99
N SER A 479 23.92 11.65 35.17
CA SER A 479 22.96 12.75 35.05
C SER A 479 21.63 12.30 34.44
N MET A 480 21.66 11.44 33.41
CA MET A 480 20.47 10.85 32.80
C MET A 480 19.69 10.02 33.81
N GLU A 481 20.36 9.17 34.60
CA GLU A 481 19.73 8.35 35.64
C GLU A 481 19.09 9.21 36.73
N ARG A 482 19.78 10.27 37.18
CA ARG A 482 19.22 11.24 38.13
C ARG A 482 17.97 11.92 37.59
N GLN A 483 17.98 12.39 36.35
CA GLN A 483 16.81 13.04 35.76
C GLN A 483 15.64 12.08 35.56
N ALA A 484 15.91 10.87 35.07
CA ALA A 484 14.91 9.82 34.91
C ALA A 484 14.26 9.45 36.26
N SER A 485 15.04 9.34 37.33
CA SER A 485 14.51 9.09 38.69
C SER A 485 13.59 10.19 39.22
N GLN A 486 13.71 11.40 38.68
CA GLN A 486 12.86 12.54 39.02
C GLN A 486 11.69 12.71 38.04
N GLY A 487 11.43 11.73 37.17
CA GLY A 487 10.38 11.79 36.15
C GLY A 487 10.65 12.76 35.00
N HIS A 488 11.87 13.29 34.88
CA HIS A 488 12.24 14.18 33.78
C HIS A 488 12.93 13.40 32.65
N GLN A 489 12.56 13.70 31.40
CA GLN A 489 13.25 13.14 30.24
C GLN A 489 14.61 13.84 30.05
N PRO A 490 15.72 13.10 29.99
CA PRO A 490 17.04 13.72 29.89
C PRO A 490 17.29 14.28 28.50
N VAL A 491 17.45 15.59 28.42
CA VAL A 491 17.73 16.34 27.18
C VAL A 491 19.00 17.15 27.35
N VAL A 492 19.98 16.95 26.47
CA VAL A 492 21.20 17.76 26.45
C VAL A 492 21.04 18.92 25.47
N LEU A 493 21.31 20.13 25.98
CA LEU A 493 21.27 21.36 25.22
C LEU A 493 22.68 21.84 24.87
N CYS A 494 22.93 22.11 23.60
CA CYS A 494 24.24 22.52 23.10
C CYS A 494 24.17 23.53 21.93
N PRO A 495 25.30 24.17 21.56
CA PRO A 495 25.37 24.98 20.33
C PRO A 495 25.15 24.15 19.06
N ALA A 496 24.47 24.75 18.06
CA ALA A 496 24.15 24.09 16.79
C ALA A 496 25.38 23.46 16.08
N ARG A 497 26.54 24.12 16.14
CA ARG A 497 27.78 23.64 15.50
C ARG A 497 28.29 22.29 16.02
N ILE A 498 27.95 21.89 17.26
CA ILE A 498 28.41 20.62 17.85
C ILE A 498 27.30 19.59 18.01
N ARG A 499 26.03 19.94 17.73
CA ARG A 499 24.86 19.12 18.02
C ARG A 499 24.89 17.74 17.35
N LEU A 500 24.91 17.70 16.01
CA LEU A 500 25.00 16.46 15.25
C LEU A 500 26.27 15.65 15.53
N PRO A 501 27.49 16.24 15.51
CA PRO A 501 28.71 15.52 15.87
C PRO A 501 28.64 14.87 17.26
N PHE A 502 28.09 15.59 18.23
CA PHE A 502 27.96 15.12 19.61
C PHE A 502 26.89 14.02 19.74
N ARG A 503 25.74 14.18 19.07
CA ARG A 503 24.70 13.14 19.04
C ARG A 503 25.21 11.81 18.49
N ARG A 504 26.05 11.84 17.45
CA ARG A 504 26.69 10.65 16.86
C ARG A 504 27.73 10.03 17.78
N PHE A 505 28.49 10.86 18.49
CA PHE A 505 29.44 10.39 19.50
C PHE A 505 28.74 9.65 20.64
N THR A 506 27.59 10.15 21.11
CA THR A 506 26.84 9.52 22.21
C THR A 506 25.94 8.37 21.79
N GLU A 507 25.63 8.22 20.50
CA GLU A 507 24.61 7.27 20.00
C GLU A 507 24.86 5.81 20.38
N LEU A 508 26.11 5.37 20.34
CA LEU A 508 26.46 3.98 20.62
C LEU A 508 26.37 3.62 22.11
N SER A 509 26.69 4.58 22.98
CA SER A 509 26.74 4.34 24.44
C SER A 509 25.47 4.79 25.15
N LEU A 510 24.78 5.80 24.63
CA LEU A 510 23.60 6.44 25.21
C LEU A 510 22.54 6.63 24.10
N PRO A 511 21.92 5.55 23.60
CA PRO A 511 21.01 5.60 22.46
C PRO A 511 19.71 6.39 22.75
N THR A 512 19.30 6.47 24.02
CA THR A 512 18.11 7.19 24.49
C THR A 512 18.37 8.67 24.77
N LEU A 513 19.64 9.13 24.72
CA LEU A 513 19.99 10.52 24.98
C LEU A 513 19.50 11.42 23.84
N ILE A 514 18.70 12.42 24.20
CA ILE A 514 18.20 13.42 23.27
C ILE A 514 19.16 14.61 23.30
N VAL A 515 19.60 15.04 22.13
CA VAL A 515 20.53 16.17 21.96
C VAL A 515 19.88 17.22 21.07
N ILE A 516 19.63 18.39 21.63
CA ILE A 516 19.03 19.52 20.92
C ILE A 516 19.98 20.72 20.86
N SER A 517 19.75 21.57 19.86
CA SER A 517 20.49 22.83 19.73
C SER A 517 19.71 24.02 20.28
N TYR A 518 20.38 25.11 20.66
CA TYR A 518 19.71 26.36 21.02
C TYR A 518 18.77 26.88 19.91
N SER A 519 19.09 26.59 18.64
CA SER A 519 18.27 26.96 17.48
C SER A 519 17.03 26.10 17.29
N GLU A 520 16.86 25.03 18.06
CA GLU A 520 15.69 24.14 18.02
C GLU A 520 14.68 24.45 19.13
N ILE A 521 14.96 25.45 19.98
CA ILE A 521 14.06 25.84 21.07
C ILE A 521 13.08 26.90 20.58
N SER A 522 11.79 26.62 20.77
CA SER A 522 10.73 27.61 20.53
C SER A 522 10.86 28.81 21.49
N PRO A 523 10.73 30.07 21.02
CA PRO A 523 10.86 31.26 21.86
C PRO A 523 9.90 31.31 23.06
N ASN A 524 8.77 30.60 23.00
CA ASN A 524 7.73 30.62 24.02
C ASN A 524 7.93 29.61 25.16
N VAL A 525 9.03 28.84 25.13
CA VAL A 525 9.29 27.77 26.10
C VAL A 525 10.36 28.21 27.09
N GLU A 526 10.07 28.05 28.38
CA GLU A 526 11.02 28.36 29.44
C GLU A 526 12.01 27.20 29.58
N VAL A 527 13.30 27.50 29.40
CA VAL A 527 14.39 26.53 29.54
C VAL A 527 14.90 26.54 30.97
N VAL A 528 14.80 25.40 31.65
CA VAL A 528 15.27 25.23 33.02
C VAL A 528 16.49 24.31 33.01
N THR A 529 17.67 24.87 33.27
CA THR A 529 18.90 24.08 33.44
C THR A 529 18.83 23.35 34.78
N LYS A 530 18.77 22.01 34.73
CA LYS A 530 18.76 21.17 35.93
C LYS A 530 20.17 20.79 36.36
N GLU A 531 21.07 20.57 35.40
CA GLU A 531 22.44 20.15 35.65
C GLU A 531 23.38 20.70 34.58
N THR A 532 24.62 20.98 34.96
CA THR A 532 25.70 21.32 34.03
C THR A 532 26.82 20.30 34.17
N ILE A 533 27.18 19.65 33.06
CA ILE A 533 28.30 18.72 33.03
C ILE A 533 29.61 19.51 32.98
N GLU A 534 30.31 19.52 34.10
CA GLU A 534 31.60 20.19 34.24
C GLU A 534 32.74 19.43 33.55
N GLY A 535 33.72 20.17 33.04
CA GLY A 535 34.92 19.64 32.38
C GLY A 535 36.14 19.50 33.28
N GLY A 536 36.05 19.94 34.53
CA GLY A 536 37.14 19.84 35.50
C GLY A 536 37.34 18.41 36.01
N GLU A 537 38.56 18.10 36.43
CA GLU A 537 38.92 16.89 37.19
C GLU A 537 38.36 16.87 38.62
N GLY A 538 37.57 17.89 39.01
CA GLY A 538 36.86 18.00 40.29
C GLY A 538 35.43 17.52 40.19
#